data_AF-R1EAW7-F1
#
_entry.id   AF-R1EAW7-F1
#
_cell.length_a   1.000
_cell.length_b   1.000
_cell.length_c   1.000
_cell.angle_alpha   90.00
_cell.angle_beta   90.00
_cell.angle_gamma   90.00
#
_symmetry.space_group_name_H-M   'P 1'
#
loop_
_entity.id
_entity.type
_entity.pdbx_description
1 polymer ?
#
loop_
_entity_poly.entity_id
_entity_poly.type
_entity_poly.pdbx_seq_one_letter_code
_entity_poly.pdbx_strand_id
1 'polypeptide(L)'
;MDDFTAWSADFIEGKGRGLIFLLHGTPGVGKTYTAECIAANTRRPLLSLTCADLGTDPMKIETKLIRWFNIAKSWGAILLIDEADIYMEQREVQDLKRNNLVAGFLRAMEYYQGILFLTTNRVGTFDEAFVSRINVMIHYPPFTDKQRIEVWESFFSKLERERETTMRVALSTRDFVREDKKLQMLEWNGREIRNAFQIAVSLAEAEGKKDDRGRIIVSKEHIVSTVELSQAFKDYLKKLYGKDSEEFKTACGIS
;
A
#
# COMPACT_ATOMS: atom_id res chain seq x y z
N MET A 1 38.07 8.31 5.34
CA MET A 1 36.70 7.80 5.53
C MET A 1 35.99 8.98 6.13
N ASP A 2 35.46 9.85 5.27
CA ASP A 2 35.05 11.19 5.68
C ASP A 2 33.80 11.10 6.54
N ASP A 3 33.97 11.52 7.78
CA ASP A 3 32.93 11.68 8.77
C ASP A 3 32.05 12.85 8.32
N PHE A 4 31.05 12.56 7.48
CA PHE A 4 30.01 13.52 7.14
C PHE A 4 29.19 13.76 8.41
N THR A 5 29.61 14.76 9.20
CA THR A 5 28.75 15.34 10.23
C THR A 5 27.55 15.96 9.53
N ALA A 6 26.46 15.19 9.43
CA ALA A 6 25.19 15.66 8.93
C ALA A 6 24.74 16.84 9.80
N TRP A 7 24.52 17.99 9.17
CA TRP A 7 23.99 19.17 9.83
C TRP A 7 22.63 18.84 10.46
N SER A 8 22.46 19.18 11.74
CA SER A 8 21.20 19.04 12.47
C SER A 8 20.71 20.41 12.89
N ALA A 9 19.43 20.69 12.68
CA ALA A 9 18.77 21.89 13.18
C ALA A 9 18.47 21.81 14.69
N ASP A 10 18.54 20.61 15.28
CA ASP A 10 18.21 20.40 16.69
C ASP A 10 19.39 20.74 17.62
N PHE A 11 19.08 21.51 18.66
CA PHE A 11 20.02 21.93 19.70
C PHE A 11 20.48 20.79 20.65
N ILE A 12 19.83 19.62 20.58
CA ILE A 12 20.14 18.45 21.43
C ILE A 12 20.82 17.39 20.56
N GLU A 13 22.03 16.99 20.96
CA GLU A 13 22.81 15.99 20.26
C GLU A 13 22.09 14.63 20.23
N GLY A 14 21.74 14.16 19.03
CA GLY A 14 21.05 12.89 18.81
C GLY A 14 19.55 12.98 18.52
N LYS A 15 18.90 14.14 18.69
CA LYS A 15 17.53 14.39 18.16
C LYS A 15 17.58 14.85 16.69
N GLY A 16 16.55 14.51 15.92
CA GLY A 16 16.35 15.03 14.55
C GLY A 16 17.20 14.43 13.43
N ARG A 17 18.01 13.39 13.69
CA ARG A 17 18.83 12.72 12.67
C ARG A 17 18.09 11.62 11.89
N GLY A 18 16.86 11.29 12.27
CA GLY A 18 16.00 10.35 11.55
C GLY A 18 15.24 11.05 10.43
N LEU A 19 15.06 10.36 9.31
CA LEU A 19 14.20 10.81 8.21
C LEU A 19 12.94 9.95 8.21
N ILE A 20 11.83 10.57 8.60
CA ILE A 20 10.54 9.92 8.80
C ILE A 20 9.58 10.38 7.70
N PHE A 21 9.09 9.41 6.93
CA PHE A 21 8.10 9.57 5.88
C PHE A 21 6.75 9.00 6.33
N LEU A 22 5.68 9.75 6.12
CA LEU A 22 4.31 9.23 6.23
C LEU A 22 3.69 9.14 4.84
N LEU A 23 3.32 7.93 4.42
CA LEU A 23 2.61 7.66 3.18
C LEU A 23 1.16 7.35 3.53
N HIS A 24 0.21 8.19 3.11
CA HIS A 24 -1.20 8.03 3.45
C HIS A 24 -2.10 8.08 2.22
N GLY A 25 -3.20 7.34 2.23
CA GLY A 25 -4.13 7.25 1.10
C GLY A 25 -4.91 5.95 1.09
N THR A 26 -5.76 5.73 0.11
CA THR A 26 -6.58 4.51 0.03
C THR A 26 -5.72 3.25 -0.18
N PRO A 27 -6.22 2.04 0.12
CA PRO A 27 -5.50 0.80 -0.15
C PRO A 27 -5.20 0.62 -1.65
N GLY A 28 -4.06 0.00 -1.96
CA GLY A 28 -3.73 -0.40 -3.33
C GLY A 28 -3.17 0.68 -4.27
N VAL A 29 -2.83 1.87 -3.74
CA VAL A 29 -2.26 3.01 -4.50
C VAL A 29 -0.73 3.07 -4.54
N GLY A 30 -0.03 2.06 -3.98
CA GLY A 30 1.43 1.96 -4.08
C GLY A 30 2.24 2.59 -2.93
N LYS A 31 1.62 2.81 -1.76
CA LYS A 31 2.32 3.32 -0.55
C LYS A 31 3.50 2.41 -0.15
N THR A 32 3.23 1.16 0.20
CA THR A 32 4.22 0.14 0.57
C THR A 32 5.26 -0.05 -0.56
N TYR A 33 4.79 -0.11 -1.81
CA TYR A 33 5.64 -0.27 -2.99
C TYR A 33 6.63 0.89 -3.17
N THR A 34 6.28 2.10 -2.74
CA THR A 34 7.20 3.26 -2.79
C THR A 34 8.39 3.04 -1.87
N ALA A 35 8.18 2.55 -0.65
CA ALA A 35 9.26 2.25 0.29
C ALA A 35 10.17 1.13 -0.26
N GLU A 36 9.59 0.08 -0.86
CA GLU A 36 10.33 -0.99 -1.54
C GLU A 36 11.21 -0.45 -2.68
N CYS A 37 10.65 0.41 -3.54
CA CYS A 37 11.38 1.04 -4.64
C CYS A 37 12.54 1.90 -4.13
N ILE A 38 12.33 2.68 -3.07
CA ILE A 38 13.37 3.53 -2.48
C ILE A 38 14.48 2.67 -1.86
N ALA A 39 14.14 1.59 -1.16
CA ALA A 39 15.12 0.65 -0.62
C ALA A 39 15.97 0.01 -1.71
N ALA A 40 15.32 -0.48 -2.79
CA ALA A 40 16.02 -1.05 -3.93
C ALA A 40 16.93 -0.02 -4.63
N ASN A 41 16.43 1.20 -4.88
CA ASN A 41 17.19 2.26 -5.55
C ASN A 41 18.38 2.75 -4.71
N THR A 42 18.22 2.83 -3.38
CA THR A 42 19.30 3.22 -2.46
C THR A 42 20.21 2.05 -2.09
N ARG A 43 19.93 0.83 -2.58
CA ARG A 43 20.64 -0.42 -2.28
C ARG A 43 20.72 -0.70 -0.77
N ARG A 44 19.65 -0.39 -0.04
CA ARG A 44 19.53 -0.65 1.40
C ARG A 44 18.55 -1.79 1.64
N PRO A 45 18.79 -2.67 2.65
CA PRO A 45 17.78 -3.64 3.06
C PRO A 45 16.49 -2.93 3.50
N LEU A 46 15.35 -3.55 3.24
CA LEU A 46 14.05 -3.11 3.77
C LEU A 46 13.66 -4.01 4.93
N LEU A 47 13.54 -3.45 6.14
CA LEU A 47 12.93 -4.12 7.27
C LEU A 47 11.46 -3.71 7.33
N SER A 48 10.54 -4.63 7.03
CA SER A 48 9.11 -4.38 7.07
C SER A 48 8.49 -4.98 8.33
N LEU A 49 7.73 -4.17 9.06
CA LEU A 49 6.99 -4.53 10.25
C LEU A 49 5.51 -4.22 10.05
N THR A 50 4.68 -5.04 10.67
CA THR A 50 3.23 -4.86 10.71
C THR A 50 2.77 -4.62 12.15
N CYS A 51 1.48 -4.32 12.31
CA CYS A 51 0.86 -4.24 13.64
C CYS A 51 1.04 -5.54 14.46
N ALA A 52 1.10 -6.71 13.82
CA ALA A 52 1.28 -7.98 14.52
C ALA A 52 2.66 -8.10 15.18
N ASP A 53 3.71 -7.59 14.55
CA ASP A 53 5.09 -7.65 15.05
C ASP A 53 5.27 -6.76 16.31
N LEU A 54 4.62 -5.60 16.28
CA LEU A 54 4.67 -4.61 17.34
C LEU A 54 3.69 -4.97 18.48
N GLY A 55 2.50 -5.44 18.14
CA GLY A 55 1.42 -5.73 19.09
C GLY A 55 0.80 -4.47 19.71
N THR A 56 -0.32 -4.66 20.41
CA THR A 56 -1.16 -3.57 20.93
C THR A 56 -1.04 -3.37 22.44
N ASP A 57 0.00 -3.93 23.07
CA ASP A 57 0.26 -3.77 24.51
C ASP A 57 0.99 -2.44 24.78
N PRO A 58 0.33 -1.43 25.40
CA PRO A 58 0.90 -0.10 25.59
C PRO A 58 2.17 -0.11 26.46
N MET A 59 2.32 -1.10 27.33
CA MET A 59 3.49 -1.20 28.22
C MET A 59 4.73 -1.75 27.51
N LYS A 60 4.56 -2.42 26.37
CA LYS A 60 5.65 -3.10 25.64
C LYS A 60 5.98 -2.47 24.30
N ILE A 61 5.09 -1.66 23.74
CA ILE A 61 5.23 -1.10 22.39
C ILE A 61 6.56 -0.34 22.22
N GLU A 62 6.90 0.49 23.19
CA GLU A 62 8.12 1.32 23.15
C GLU A 62 9.38 0.45 23.13
N THR A 63 9.50 -0.51 24.05
CA THR A 63 10.66 -1.41 24.13
C THR A 63 10.80 -2.25 22.86
N LYS A 64 9.68 -2.71 22.28
CA LYS A 64 9.68 -3.45 21.02
C LYS A 64 10.12 -2.58 19.84
N LEU A 65 9.61 -1.35 19.73
CA LEU A 65 10.02 -0.42 18.69
C LEU A 65 11.50 -0.10 18.79
N ILE A 66 12.01 0.24 19.98
CA ILE A 66 13.43 0.51 20.21
C ILE A 66 14.29 -0.69 19.78
N ARG A 67 13.87 -1.92 20.09
CA ARG A 67 14.57 -3.13 19.64
C ARG A 67 14.64 -3.20 18.11
N TRP A 68 13.53 -3.00 17.42
CA TRP A 68 13.49 -3.03 15.95
C TRP A 68 14.29 -1.88 15.32
N PHE A 69 14.22 -0.70 15.91
CA PHE A 69 14.97 0.48 15.51
C PHE A 69 16.48 0.23 15.57
N ASN A 70 16.95 -0.41 16.64
CA ASN A 70 18.35 -0.79 16.78
C ASN A 70 18.78 -1.83 15.74
N ILE A 71 17.91 -2.80 15.41
CA ILE A 71 18.18 -3.78 14.35
C ILE A 71 18.28 -3.08 12.99
N ALA A 72 17.31 -2.24 12.64
CA ALA A 72 17.30 -1.48 11.39
C ALA A 72 18.56 -0.61 11.25
N LYS A 73 18.92 0.11 12.32
CA LYS A 73 20.12 0.94 12.38
C LYS A 73 21.39 0.12 12.19
N SER A 74 21.50 -1.03 12.86
CA SER A 74 22.68 -1.91 12.79
C SER A 74 22.87 -2.47 11.37
N TRP A 75 21.80 -2.68 10.62
CA TRP A 75 21.85 -3.15 9.23
C TRP A 75 21.96 -2.02 8.19
N GLY A 76 21.88 -0.75 8.61
CA GLY A 76 21.73 0.38 7.69
C GLY A 76 20.46 0.28 6.83
N ALA A 77 19.43 -0.40 7.34
CA ALA A 77 18.20 -0.69 6.64
C ALA A 77 17.24 0.51 6.63
N ILE A 78 16.38 0.55 5.61
CA ILE A 78 15.16 1.34 5.64
C ILE A 78 14.13 0.56 6.46
N LEU A 79 13.53 1.20 7.46
CA LEU A 79 12.46 0.62 8.25
C LEU A 79 11.11 1.03 7.66
N LEU A 80 10.21 0.07 7.50
CA LEU A 80 8.83 0.28 7.05
C LEU A 80 7.89 -0.28 8.12
N ILE A 81 6.99 0.54 8.64
CA ILE A 81 5.87 0.11 9.47
C ILE A 81 4.61 0.26 8.61
N ASP A 82 4.10 -0.87 8.14
CA ASP A 82 2.93 -0.93 7.27
C ASP A 82 1.64 -0.94 8.09
N GLU A 83 0.62 -0.22 7.62
CA GLU A 83 -0.70 -0.10 8.26
C GLU A 83 -0.61 0.37 9.73
N ALA A 84 0.18 1.43 9.96
CA ALA A 84 0.41 2.02 11.28
C ALA A 84 -0.82 2.76 11.87
N ASP A 85 -2.00 2.59 11.29
CA ASP A 85 -3.25 3.31 11.60
C ASP A 85 -3.55 3.31 13.12
N ILE A 86 -3.42 2.16 13.77
CA ILE A 86 -3.74 1.97 15.20
C ILE A 86 -2.79 2.77 16.10
N TYR A 87 -1.54 2.96 15.67
CA TYR A 87 -0.54 3.69 16.44
C TYR A 87 -0.61 5.20 16.23
N MET A 88 -1.30 5.63 15.17
CA MET A 88 -1.37 7.03 14.74
C MET A 88 -2.73 7.68 14.94
N GLU A 89 -3.75 6.92 15.34
CA GLU A 89 -5.10 7.41 15.58
C GLU A 89 -5.14 8.53 16.64
N GLN A 90 -6.04 9.50 16.47
CA GLN A 90 -6.25 10.58 17.43
C GLN A 90 -6.45 10.04 18.84
N ARG A 91 -5.94 10.73 19.87
CA ARG A 91 -6.19 10.36 21.27
C ARG A 91 -7.63 10.69 21.69
N GLU A 92 -8.26 9.80 22.46
CA GLU A 92 -9.61 10.01 23.02
C GLU A 92 -9.53 10.12 24.54
N VAL A 93 -10.29 11.03 25.14
CA VAL A 93 -10.25 11.31 26.59
C VAL A 93 -10.51 10.05 27.43
N GLN A 94 -11.36 9.15 26.94
CA GLN A 94 -11.80 7.97 27.69
C GLN A 94 -10.94 6.72 27.42
N ASP A 95 -10.13 6.71 26.36
CA ASP A 95 -9.31 5.53 26.01
C ASP A 95 -7.85 5.69 26.45
N LEU A 96 -7.62 5.46 27.74
CA LEU A 96 -6.28 5.48 28.33
C LEU A 96 -5.34 4.44 27.68
N LYS A 97 -5.85 3.28 27.25
CA LYS A 97 -5.01 2.22 26.66
C LYS A 97 -4.49 2.66 25.30
N ARG A 98 -5.36 3.17 24.43
CA ARG A 98 -4.95 3.71 23.13
C ARG A 98 -4.03 4.91 23.28
N ASN A 99 -4.35 5.83 24.19
CA ASN A 99 -3.52 7.01 24.42
C ASN A 99 -2.10 6.63 24.86
N ASN A 100 -1.96 5.62 25.72
CA ASN A 100 -0.66 5.11 26.13
C ASN A 100 0.07 4.42 24.97
N LEU A 101 -0.65 3.70 24.10
CA LEU A 101 -0.06 3.06 22.92
C LEU A 101 0.51 4.11 21.95
N VAL A 102 -0.30 5.13 21.61
CA VAL A 102 0.08 6.26 20.76
C VAL A 102 1.26 7.03 21.36
N ALA A 103 1.21 7.32 22.67
CA ALA A 103 2.30 8.01 23.36
C ALA A 103 3.60 7.18 23.38
N GLY A 104 3.52 5.87 23.58
CA GLY A 104 4.69 4.98 23.50
C GLY A 104 5.32 4.96 22.11
N PHE A 105 4.49 4.95 21.06
CA PHE A 105 4.94 5.01 19.67
C PHE A 105 5.66 6.33 19.36
N LEU A 106 5.06 7.47 19.72
CA LEU A 106 5.65 8.81 19.55
C LEU A 106 6.99 8.95 20.26
N ARG A 107 7.09 8.48 21.52
CA ARG A 107 8.34 8.52 22.28
C ARG A 107 9.44 7.71 21.62
N ALA A 108 9.13 6.51 21.13
CA ALA A 108 10.12 5.70 20.41
C ALA A 108 10.61 6.41 19.13
N MET A 109 9.71 7.02 18.36
CA MET A 109 10.06 7.71 17.11
C MET A 109 11.03 8.88 17.31
N GLU A 110 10.95 9.61 18.43
CA GLU A 110 11.84 10.74 18.72
C GLU A 110 13.32 10.35 18.75
N TYR A 111 13.62 9.12 19.15
CA TYR A 111 14.99 8.63 19.29
C TYR A 111 15.46 7.84 18.05
N TYR A 112 14.62 7.68 17.03
CA TYR A 112 15.00 6.92 15.86
C TYR A 112 15.99 7.70 14.98
N GLN A 113 17.13 7.07 14.70
CA GLN A 113 18.21 7.62 13.89
C GLN A 113 18.42 6.75 12.66
N GLY A 114 17.50 6.85 11.69
CA GLY A 114 17.51 6.11 10.44
C GLY A 114 16.43 6.59 9.47
N ILE A 115 16.19 5.84 8.40
CA ILE A 115 15.08 6.11 7.47
C ILE A 115 13.88 5.27 7.89
N LEU A 116 12.75 5.91 8.18
CA LEU A 116 11.49 5.27 8.56
C LEU A 116 10.39 5.67 7.59
N PHE A 117 9.70 4.68 7.04
CA PHE A 117 8.44 4.84 6.32
C PHE A 117 7.30 4.32 7.19
N LEU A 118 6.27 5.14 7.35
CA LEU A 118 4.99 4.78 7.93
C LEU A 118 3.96 4.76 6.82
N THR A 119 3.13 3.73 6.75
CA THR A 119 1.96 3.73 5.86
C THR A 119 0.66 3.71 6.65
N THR A 120 -0.36 4.33 6.09
CA THR A 120 -1.68 4.42 6.72
C THR A 120 -2.77 4.47 5.66
N ASN A 121 -3.88 3.79 5.94
CA ASN A 121 -5.06 3.81 5.08
C ASN A 121 -6.09 4.86 5.53
N ARG A 122 -5.94 5.41 6.75
CA ARG A 122 -6.90 6.34 7.35
C ARG A 122 -6.52 7.79 7.15
N VAL A 123 -7.00 8.42 6.09
CA VAL A 123 -6.74 9.84 5.80
C VAL A 123 -7.48 10.72 6.81
N GLY A 124 -6.76 11.61 7.51
CA GLY A 124 -7.35 12.71 8.30
C GLY A 124 -7.72 12.41 9.76
N THR A 125 -7.32 11.26 10.31
CA THR A 125 -7.63 10.89 11.71
C THR A 125 -6.37 10.72 12.58
N PHE A 126 -5.30 11.44 12.25
CA PHE A 126 -4.03 11.34 12.96
C PHE A 126 -3.99 12.23 14.20
N ASP A 127 -3.31 11.75 15.24
CA ASP A 127 -2.94 12.57 16.39
C ASP A 127 -1.97 13.68 15.94
N GLU A 128 -2.29 14.92 16.29
CA GLU A 128 -1.55 16.11 15.85
C GLU A 128 -0.06 16.06 16.27
N ALA A 129 0.28 15.33 17.33
CA ALA A 129 1.67 15.20 17.77
C ALA A 129 2.55 14.42 16.77
N PHE A 130 1.97 13.65 15.84
CA PHE A 130 2.74 13.05 14.74
C PHE A 130 3.24 14.08 13.74
N VAL A 131 2.49 15.17 13.51
CA VAL A 131 2.83 16.17 12.50
C VAL A 131 4.18 16.82 12.78
N SER A 132 4.47 17.07 14.06
CA SER A 132 5.75 17.65 14.51
C SER A 132 6.96 16.69 14.41
N ARG A 133 6.74 15.38 14.21
CA ARG A 133 7.80 14.36 14.18
C ARG A 133 7.99 13.74 12.79
N ILE A 134 7.13 14.05 11.83
CA ILE A 134 7.22 13.56 10.46
C ILE A 134 7.91 14.62 9.60
N ASN A 135 8.96 14.22 8.89
CA ASN A 135 9.70 15.14 8.01
C ASN A 135 8.98 15.34 6.68
N VAL A 136 8.37 14.27 6.14
CA VAL A 136 7.71 14.30 4.83
C VAL A 136 6.40 13.55 4.90
N MET A 137 5.32 14.20 4.50
CA MET A 137 4.00 13.59 4.33
C MET A 137 3.65 13.54 2.84
N ILE A 138 3.31 12.35 2.36
CA ILE A 138 2.93 12.13 0.97
C ILE A 138 1.52 11.55 0.93
N HIS A 139 0.61 12.32 0.33
CA HIS A 139 -0.75 11.89 0.06
C HIS A 139 -0.81 11.12 -1.27
N TYR A 140 -1.41 9.94 -1.24
CA TYR A 140 -1.70 9.10 -2.39
C TYR A 140 -3.21 9.12 -2.67
N PRO A 141 -3.69 9.98 -3.58
CA PRO A 141 -5.08 9.96 -4.01
C PRO A 141 -5.38 8.66 -4.77
N PRO A 142 -6.67 8.29 -4.91
CA PRO A 142 -7.07 7.27 -5.87
C PRO A 142 -6.53 7.58 -7.26
N PHE A 143 -6.23 6.53 -8.04
CA PHE A 143 -5.70 6.71 -9.38
C PHE A 143 -6.70 7.44 -10.29
N THR A 144 -6.16 8.30 -11.14
CA THR A 144 -6.87 8.80 -12.32
C THR A 144 -6.97 7.72 -13.40
N ASP A 145 -7.87 7.87 -14.37
CA ASP A 145 -7.94 6.95 -15.53
C ASP A 145 -6.61 6.82 -16.25
N LYS A 146 -5.90 7.94 -16.43
CA LYS A 146 -4.58 7.94 -17.06
C LYS A 146 -3.57 7.10 -16.27
N GLN A 147 -3.53 7.26 -14.95
CA GLN A 147 -2.65 6.47 -14.09
C GLN A 147 -3.04 4.98 -14.08
N ARG A 148 -4.33 4.64 -14.10
CA ARG A 148 -4.78 3.25 -14.24
C ARG A 148 -4.27 2.62 -15.53
N ILE A 149 -4.35 3.34 -16.65
CA ILE A 149 -3.81 2.90 -17.94
C ILE A 149 -2.30 2.66 -17.83
N GLU A 150 -1.54 3.58 -17.23
CA GLU A 150 -0.10 3.42 -17.02
C GLU A 150 0.23 2.17 -16.19
N VAL A 151 -0.56 1.87 -15.15
CA VAL A 151 -0.41 0.65 -14.34
C VAL A 151 -0.65 -0.60 -15.18
N TRP A 152 -1.70 -0.64 -16.00
CA TRP A 152 -1.95 -1.76 -16.92
C TRP A 152 -0.80 -1.97 -17.92
N GLU A 153 -0.36 -0.89 -18.55
CA GLU A 153 0.74 -0.92 -19.52
C GLU A 153 2.05 -1.39 -18.87
N SER A 154 2.28 -1.04 -17.60
CA SER A 154 3.43 -1.53 -16.84
C SER A 154 3.38 -3.06 -16.65
N PHE A 155 2.21 -3.62 -16.39
CA PHE A 155 2.03 -5.07 -16.25
C PHE A 155 2.15 -5.79 -17.58
N PHE A 156 1.59 -5.24 -18.66
CA PHE A 156 1.74 -5.77 -20.02
C PHE A 156 3.21 -5.83 -20.42
N SER A 157 3.93 -4.72 -20.23
CA SER A 157 5.35 -4.61 -20.56
C SER A 157 6.20 -5.55 -19.70
N LYS A 158 5.86 -5.72 -18.41
CA LYS A 158 6.52 -6.68 -17.53
C LYS A 158 6.34 -8.11 -18.04
N LEU A 159 5.12 -8.52 -18.38
CA LEU A 159 4.84 -9.85 -18.90
C LEU A 159 5.65 -10.11 -20.17
N GLU A 160 5.60 -9.19 -21.13
CA GLU A 160 6.31 -9.35 -22.40
C GLU A 160 7.83 -9.37 -22.22
N ARG A 161 8.38 -8.61 -21.27
CA ARG A 161 9.81 -8.68 -20.93
C ARG A 161 10.21 -10.01 -20.29
N GLU A 162 9.38 -10.54 -19.39
CA GLU A 162 9.70 -11.76 -18.64
C GLU A 162 9.35 -13.05 -19.40
N ARG A 163 8.45 -12.96 -20.39
CA ARG A 163 7.90 -14.11 -21.14
C ARG A 163 7.87 -13.88 -22.66
N GLU A 164 8.81 -13.10 -23.19
CA GLU A 164 8.86 -12.69 -24.60
C GLU A 164 8.64 -13.83 -25.62
N THR A 165 9.22 -15.00 -25.33
CA THR A 165 9.18 -16.18 -26.20
C THR A 165 7.93 -17.04 -26.03
N THR A 166 7.14 -16.83 -24.98
CA THR A 166 6.02 -17.71 -24.61
C THR A 166 4.67 -17.00 -24.59
N MET A 167 4.64 -15.68 -24.33
CA MET A 167 3.41 -14.91 -24.21
C MET A 167 3.53 -13.53 -24.86
N ARG A 168 2.39 -12.98 -25.30
CA ARG A 168 2.26 -11.58 -25.69
C ARG A 168 0.89 -11.02 -25.34
N VAL A 169 0.79 -9.70 -25.24
CA VAL A 169 -0.50 -9.01 -25.12
C VAL A 169 -0.98 -8.61 -26.51
N ALA A 170 -2.27 -8.82 -26.82
CA ALA A 170 -2.83 -8.35 -28.08
C ALA A 170 -2.92 -6.82 -28.11
N LEU A 171 -2.69 -6.19 -29.27
CA LEU A 171 -2.84 -4.73 -29.41
C LEU A 171 -4.26 -4.28 -29.04
N SER A 172 -5.27 -5.04 -29.47
CA SER A 172 -6.68 -4.81 -29.11
C SER A 172 -6.94 -4.88 -27.60
N THR A 173 -6.12 -5.59 -26.82
CA THR A 173 -6.21 -5.61 -25.35
C THR A 173 -5.70 -4.30 -24.75
N ARG A 174 -4.63 -3.73 -25.33
CA ARG A 174 -4.11 -2.42 -24.90
C ARG A 174 -5.10 -1.31 -25.23
N ASP A 175 -5.67 -1.34 -26.43
CA ASP A 175 -6.71 -0.39 -26.85
C ASP A 175 -7.96 -0.51 -25.96
N PHE A 176 -8.39 -1.74 -25.63
CA PHE A 176 -9.50 -1.99 -24.73
C PHE A 176 -9.32 -1.31 -23.37
N VAL A 177 -8.15 -1.46 -22.73
CA VAL A 177 -7.90 -0.83 -21.42
C VAL A 177 -7.89 0.70 -21.50
N ARG A 178 -7.49 1.26 -22.65
CA ARG A 178 -7.43 2.72 -22.85
C ARG A 178 -8.80 3.34 -23.10
N GLU A 179 -9.68 2.63 -23.81
CA GLU A 179 -10.91 3.21 -24.37
C GLU A 179 -12.19 2.71 -23.69
N ASP A 180 -12.17 1.55 -23.03
CA ASP A 180 -13.39 0.95 -22.50
C ASP A 180 -13.93 1.71 -21.27
N LYS A 181 -15.10 2.31 -21.45
CA LYS A 181 -15.78 3.09 -20.40
C LYS A 181 -16.24 2.23 -19.22
N LYS A 182 -16.62 0.97 -19.44
CA LYS A 182 -17.10 0.12 -18.35
C LYS A 182 -15.97 -0.21 -17.39
N LEU A 183 -14.79 -0.52 -17.93
CA LEU A 183 -13.57 -0.75 -17.16
C LEU A 183 -13.16 0.50 -16.37
N GLN A 184 -13.20 1.68 -17.00
CA GLN A 184 -12.88 2.96 -16.35
C GLN A 184 -13.81 3.25 -15.17
N MET A 185 -15.12 2.98 -15.31
CA MET A 185 -16.13 3.15 -14.25
C MET A 185 -15.92 2.25 -13.03
N LEU A 186 -15.10 1.20 -13.12
CA LEU A 186 -14.81 0.34 -11.96
C LEU A 186 -13.84 0.97 -10.96
N GLU A 187 -13.11 2.02 -11.38
CA GLU A 187 -12.14 2.77 -10.58
C GLU A 187 -11.11 1.90 -9.84
N TRP A 188 -10.67 0.81 -10.49
CA TRP A 188 -9.78 -0.16 -9.85
C TRP A 188 -8.46 0.46 -9.35
N ASN A 189 -8.07 0.08 -8.13
CA ASN A 189 -6.75 0.38 -7.60
C ASN A 189 -5.68 -0.58 -8.17
N GLY A 190 -4.41 -0.32 -7.87
CA GLY A 190 -3.30 -1.10 -8.42
C GLY A 190 -3.32 -2.58 -8.01
N ARG A 191 -3.83 -2.91 -6.82
CA ARG A 191 -3.97 -4.30 -6.37
C ARG A 191 -5.07 -5.02 -7.16
N GLU A 192 -6.20 -4.36 -7.40
CA GLU A 192 -7.29 -4.89 -8.23
C GLU A 192 -6.81 -5.11 -9.68
N ILE A 193 -6.14 -4.12 -10.28
CA ILE A 193 -5.56 -4.24 -11.64
C ILE A 193 -4.59 -5.42 -11.72
N ARG A 194 -3.66 -5.53 -10.76
CA ARG A 194 -2.70 -6.65 -10.69
C ARG A 194 -3.41 -8.00 -10.64
N ASN A 195 -4.40 -8.14 -9.76
CA ASN A 195 -5.14 -9.39 -9.60
C ASN A 195 -5.93 -9.71 -10.86
N ALA A 196 -6.58 -8.70 -11.47
CA ALA A 196 -7.35 -8.88 -12.69
C ALA A 196 -6.45 -9.35 -13.84
N PHE A 197 -5.28 -8.72 -14.00
CA PHE A 197 -4.32 -9.14 -15.02
C PHE A 197 -3.78 -10.56 -14.78
N GLN A 198 -3.48 -10.92 -13.54
CA GLN A 198 -3.02 -12.28 -13.21
C GLN A 198 -4.04 -13.35 -13.59
N ILE A 199 -5.33 -13.10 -13.35
CA ILE A 199 -6.41 -13.99 -13.76
C ILE A 199 -6.48 -14.06 -15.29
N ALA A 200 -6.43 -12.90 -15.98
CA ALA A 200 -6.47 -12.86 -17.45
C ALA A 200 -5.30 -13.64 -18.08
N VAL A 201 -4.10 -13.55 -17.51
CA VAL A 201 -2.93 -14.34 -17.94
C VAL A 201 -3.20 -15.84 -17.75
N SER A 202 -3.75 -16.24 -16.61
CA SER A 202 -4.05 -17.64 -16.31
C SER A 202 -5.14 -18.20 -17.23
N LEU A 203 -6.16 -17.40 -17.57
CA LEU A 203 -7.19 -17.76 -18.54
C LEU A 203 -6.59 -17.95 -19.94
N ALA A 204 -5.69 -17.07 -20.36
CA ALA A 204 -5.01 -17.18 -21.65
C ALA A 204 -4.13 -18.45 -21.74
N GLU A 205 -3.45 -18.80 -20.65
CA GLU A 205 -2.69 -20.06 -20.56
C GLU A 205 -3.59 -21.28 -20.70
N ALA A 206 -4.76 -21.26 -20.05
CA ALA A 206 -5.73 -22.34 -20.11
C ALA A 206 -6.40 -22.47 -21.50
N GLU A 207 -6.70 -21.35 -22.17
CA GLU A 207 -7.23 -21.35 -23.54
C GLU A 207 -6.16 -21.84 -24.54
N GLY A 208 -4.89 -21.50 -24.32
CA GLY A 208 -3.78 -21.97 -25.14
C GLY A 208 -3.75 -21.42 -26.56
N LYS A 209 -4.51 -20.36 -26.85
CA LYS A 209 -4.54 -19.70 -28.16
C LYS A 209 -3.22 -19.00 -28.45
N LYS A 210 -2.60 -19.39 -29.57
CA LYS A 210 -1.25 -18.93 -29.95
C LYS A 210 -1.25 -18.03 -31.18
N ASP A 211 -0.23 -17.18 -31.28
CA ASP A 211 0.08 -16.46 -32.52
C ASP A 211 0.90 -17.32 -33.50
N ASP A 212 1.19 -16.76 -34.67
CA ASP A 212 1.99 -17.43 -35.71
C ASP A 212 3.41 -17.81 -35.26
N ARG A 213 3.89 -17.20 -34.16
CA ARG A 213 5.19 -17.50 -33.54
C ARG A 213 5.07 -18.49 -32.37
N GLY A 214 3.88 -19.06 -32.14
CA GLY A 214 3.64 -20.04 -31.07
C GLY A 214 3.47 -19.45 -29.67
N ARG A 215 3.35 -18.12 -29.54
CA ARG A 215 3.20 -17.44 -28.24
C ARG A 215 1.73 -17.35 -27.85
N ILE A 216 1.43 -17.62 -26.58
CA ILE A 216 0.08 -17.49 -26.02
C ILE A 216 -0.33 -16.01 -26.04
N ILE A 217 -1.56 -15.75 -26.50
CA ILE A 217 -2.07 -14.38 -26.67
C ILE A 217 -2.99 -14.03 -25.49
N VAL A 218 -2.63 -13.02 -24.71
CA VAL A 218 -3.54 -12.39 -23.76
C VAL A 218 -4.42 -11.38 -24.51
N SER A 219 -5.62 -11.84 -24.91
CA SER A 219 -6.63 -11.02 -25.58
C SER A 219 -7.55 -10.27 -24.60
N LYS A 220 -8.37 -9.34 -25.13
CA LYS A 220 -9.29 -8.51 -24.34
C LYS A 220 -10.38 -9.34 -23.67
N GLU A 221 -10.77 -10.46 -24.29
CA GLU A 221 -11.80 -11.37 -23.79
C GLU A 221 -11.42 -11.89 -22.38
N HIS A 222 -10.15 -12.20 -22.13
CA HIS A 222 -9.69 -12.61 -20.81
C HIS A 222 -9.83 -11.51 -19.73
N ILE A 223 -9.62 -10.24 -20.10
CA ILE A 223 -9.83 -9.11 -19.19
C ILE A 223 -11.32 -8.93 -18.94
N VAL A 224 -12.16 -8.99 -19.99
CA VAL A 224 -13.61 -8.90 -19.88
C VAL A 224 -14.17 -9.98 -18.95
N SER A 225 -13.75 -11.24 -19.11
CA SER A 225 -14.16 -12.32 -18.19
C SER A 225 -13.76 -12.03 -16.75
N THR A 226 -12.62 -11.40 -16.53
CA THR A 226 -12.18 -11.04 -15.18
C THR A 226 -13.00 -9.89 -14.59
N VAL A 227 -13.40 -8.92 -15.42
CA VAL A 227 -14.34 -7.87 -15.05
C VAL A 227 -15.69 -8.48 -14.64
N GLU A 228 -16.24 -9.40 -15.43
CA GLU A 228 -17.51 -10.06 -15.15
C GLU A 228 -17.46 -10.85 -13.83
N LEU A 229 -16.37 -11.59 -13.58
CA LEU A 229 -16.16 -12.29 -12.32
C LEU A 229 -16.09 -11.32 -11.13
N SER A 230 -15.36 -10.21 -11.28
CA SER A 230 -15.29 -9.19 -10.23
C SER A 230 -16.64 -8.52 -9.99
N GLN A 231 -17.42 -8.28 -11.03
CA GLN A 231 -18.75 -7.66 -10.94
C GLN A 231 -19.73 -8.60 -10.23
N ALA A 232 -19.77 -9.88 -10.64
CA ALA A 232 -20.61 -10.89 -10.02
C ALA A 232 -20.30 -11.05 -8.52
N PHE A 233 -19.02 -11.02 -8.16
CA PHE A 233 -18.61 -11.04 -6.75
C PHE A 233 -19.02 -9.77 -5.99
N LYS A 234 -18.82 -8.58 -6.57
CA LYS A 234 -19.27 -7.31 -5.95
C LYS A 234 -20.79 -7.30 -5.76
N ASP A 235 -21.55 -7.78 -6.73
CA ASP A 235 -23.02 -7.86 -6.66
C ASP A 235 -23.48 -8.91 -5.63
N TYR A 236 -22.76 -10.02 -5.52
CA TYR A 236 -22.98 -11.01 -4.45
C TYR A 236 -22.74 -10.40 -3.07
N LEU A 237 -21.63 -9.69 -2.85
CA LEU A 237 -21.36 -9.00 -1.59
C LEU A 237 -22.41 -7.93 -1.28
N LYS A 238 -22.85 -7.15 -2.28
CA LYS A 238 -23.95 -6.20 -2.12
C LYS A 238 -25.27 -6.89 -1.73
N LYS A 239 -25.56 -8.08 -2.25
CA LYS A 239 -26.76 -8.84 -1.87
C LYS A 239 -26.68 -9.40 -0.45
N LEU A 240 -25.48 -9.80 0.01
CA LEU A 240 -25.24 -10.25 1.37
C LEU A 240 -25.32 -9.07 2.36
N TYR A 241 -24.45 -8.07 2.19
CA TYR A 241 -24.34 -6.95 3.13
C TYR A 241 -25.42 -5.88 2.96
N GLY A 242 -26.07 -5.81 1.79
CA GLY A 242 -27.21 -4.93 1.55
C GLY A 242 -28.50 -5.41 2.22
N LYS A 243 -28.59 -6.69 2.60
CA LYS A 243 -29.66 -7.19 3.48
C LYS A 243 -29.39 -6.84 4.94
N ASP A 244 -28.13 -6.97 5.39
CA ASP A 244 -27.75 -6.60 6.75
C ASP A 244 -27.89 -5.09 7.02
N SER A 245 -27.71 -4.22 6.02
CA SER A 245 -27.86 -2.76 6.22
C SER A 245 -29.30 -2.29 6.44
N GLU A 246 -30.30 -3.00 5.90
CA GLU A 246 -31.71 -2.69 6.11
C GLU A 246 -32.23 -3.31 7.43
N GLU A 247 -31.78 -4.52 7.79
CA GLU A 247 -32.07 -5.10 9.09
C GLU A 247 -31.40 -4.34 10.25
N PHE A 248 -30.20 -3.79 10.06
CA PHE A 248 -29.55 -2.96 11.08
C PHE A 248 -30.20 -1.58 11.24
N LYS A 249 -30.67 -0.94 10.15
CA LYS A 249 -31.44 0.31 10.23
C LYS A 249 -32.81 0.12 10.87
N THR A 250 -33.47 -1.00 10.58
CA THR A 250 -34.77 -1.35 11.18
C THR A 250 -34.61 -1.76 12.65
N ALA A 251 -33.51 -2.42 13.01
CA ALA A 251 -33.21 -2.79 14.40
C ALA A 251 -32.71 -1.62 15.27
N CYS A 252 -32.07 -0.61 14.68
CA CYS A 252 -31.58 0.58 15.40
C CYS A 252 -32.54 1.77 15.39
N GLY A 253 -33.65 1.74 14.65
CA GLY A 253 -34.70 2.77 14.72
C GLY A 253 -34.21 4.18 14.34
N ILE A 254 -33.31 4.30 13.38
CA ILE A 254 -32.83 5.59 12.87
C ILE A 254 -33.37 5.75 11.45
N SER A 255 -34.44 6.55 11.32
CA SER A 255 -34.96 7.06 10.05
C SER A 255 -34.06 8.17 9.49
#